data_AF-A0A5E5AQ39-F1
#
_entry.id   AF-A0A5E5AQ39-F1
#
_cell.length_a   1.000
_cell.length_b   1.000
_cell.length_c   1.000
_cell.angle_alpha   90.00
_cell.angle_beta   90.00
_cell.angle_gamma   90.00
#
_symmetry.space_group_name_H-M   'P 1'
#
loop_
_entity.id
_entity.type
_entity.pdbx_description
1 polymer ?
#
loop_
_entity_poly.entity_id
_entity_poly.type
_entity_poly.pdbx_seq_one_letter_code
_entity_poly.pdbx_strand_id
1 'polypeptide(L)'
;MSDTMNAPALGPDLVARCLGYLPQMLDGALTTLWISALAVVFGFFGGVFLHLVESGGGRVASRVARAYISVVRGTPVLAQLLVCYFIPSAMGLSWPGSMAAVIGLALNTAAYQSQILGAGFRAIPAGQIEAARTFNLTRSQTLWRIEVPQVAALTSPALVSEVIDVVKASAVVSVITVTDLTRVGQQLASATYRPLEVYSMAALGYLVITSLVSVAGAAWARRMARRS
;
A
#
# COMPACT_ATOMS: atom_id res chain seq x y z
N MET A 1 42.89 7.80 -14.34
CA MET A 1 41.80 7.19 -13.54
C MET A 1 41.37 8.08 -12.36
N SER A 2 41.95 9.29 -12.19
CA SER A 2 41.60 10.25 -11.12
C SER A 2 40.53 11.29 -11.51
N ASP A 3 40.33 11.58 -12.81
CA ASP A 3 39.55 12.75 -13.24
C ASP A 3 38.03 12.55 -13.23
N THR A 4 37.53 11.31 -13.21
CA THR A 4 36.08 11.05 -13.15
C THR A 4 35.49 11.19 -11.75
N MET A 5 36.35 11.22 -10.71
CA MET A 5 35.92 11.34 -9.31
C MET A 5 35.60 12.78 -8.89
N ASN A 6 36.07 13.76 -9.66
CA ASN A 6 35.84 15.20 -9.43
C ASN A 6 34.89 15.85 -10.46
N ALA A 7 34.30 15.09 -11.37
CA ALA A 7 33.31 15.63 -12.29
C ALA A 7 32.09 16.11 -11.48
N PRO A 8 31.61 17.34 -11.71
CA PRO A 8 30.50 17.89 -10.95
C PRO A 8 29.28 16.96 -11.04
N ALA A 9 28.56 16.82 -9.93
CA ALA A 9 27.34 15.98 -9.86
C ALA A 9 26.31 16.36 -10.95
N LEU A 10 26.31 17.63 -11.37
CA LEU A 10 25.46 18.17 -12.43
C LEU A 10 26.29 18.54 -13.68
N GLY A 11 27.06 17.57 -14.19
CA GLY A 11 27.82 17.70 -15.43
C GLY A 11 26.97 17.52 -16.70
N PRO A 12 27.50 17.89 -17.88
CA PRO A 12 26.80 17.75 -19.17
C PRO A 12 26.46 16.30 -19.54
N ASP A 13 27.12 15.34 -18.91
CA ASP A 13 26.92 13.90 -19.07
C ASP A 13 25.87 13.32 -18.10
N LEU A 14 25.27 14.12 -17.22
CA LEU A 14 24.22 13.69 -16.27
C LEU A 14 23.07 12.95 -16.98
N VAL A 15 22.57 13.49 -18.08
CA VAL A 15 21.45 12.89 -18.82
C VAL A 15 21.85 11.51 -19.36
N ALA A 16 23.05 11.37 -19.92
CA ALA A 16 23.54 10.09 -20.43
C ALA A 16 23.68 9.06 -19.30
N ARG A 17 24.17 9.46 -18.12
CA ARG A 17 24.24 8.59 -16.93
C ARG A 17 22.84 8.16 -16.47
N CYS A 18 21.90 9.10 -16.35
CA CYS A 18 20.52 8.80 -15.97
C CYS A 18 19.85 7.84 -16.95
N LEU A 19 20.06 8.01 -18.26
CA LEU A 19 19.57 7.08 -19.28
C LEU A 19 20.20 5.69 -19.13
N GLY A 20 21.47 5.61 -18.73
CA GLY A 20 22.14 4.35 -18.41
C GLY A 20 21.58 3.63 -17.18
N TYR A 21 21.10 4.36 -16.18
CA TYR A 21 20.48 3.79 -14.97
C TYR A 21 19.01 3.37 -15.17
N LEU A 22 18.36 3.89 -16.22
CA LEU A 22 16.93 3.74 -16.44
C LEU A 22 16.45 2.28 -16.48
N PRO A 23 17.12 1.32 -17.15
CA PRO A 23 16.66 -0.07 -17.17
C PRO A 23 16.57 -0.69 -15.77
N GLN A 24 17.60 -0.51 -14.95
CA GLN A 24 17.63 -1.03 -13.59
C GLN A 24 16.59 -0.33 -12.70
N MET A 25 16.41 0.98 -12.87
CA MET A 25 15.37 1.74 -12.17
C MET A 25 13.96 1.24 -12.54
N LEU A 26 13.73 0.86 -13.80
CA LEU A 26 12.46 0.28 -14.24
C LEU A 26 12.23 -1.10 -13.60
N ASP A 27 13.24 -1.95 -13.50
CA ASP A 27 13.12 -3.25 -12.81
C ASP A 27 12.78 -3.07 -11.32
N GLY A 28 13.43 -2.11 -10.66
CA GLY A 28 13.11 -1.73 -9.29
C GLY A 28 11.67 -1.20 -9.16
N ALA A 29 11.23 -0.34 -10.08
CA ALA A 29 9.88 0.20 -10.13
C ALA A 29 8.81 -0.87 -10.36
N LEU A 30 9.07 -1.85 -11.24
CA LEU A 30 8.21 -3.01 -11.43
C LEU A 30 8.11 -3.82 -10.13
N THR A 31 9.23 -3.98 -9.43
CA THR A 31 9.28 -4.69 -8.15
C THR A 31 8.43 -4.01 -7.08
N THR A 32 8.58 -2.68 -6.94
CA THR A 32 7.73 -1.83 -6.11
C THR A 32 6.25 -2.03 -6.46
N LEU A 33 5.89 -1.94 -7.75
CA LEU A 33 4.51 -2.03 -8.21
C LEU A 33 3.84 -3.36 -7.88
N TRP A 34 4.49 -4.50 -8.18
CA TRP A 34 3.84 -5.79 -7.96
C TRP A 34 3.72 -6.13 -6.47
N ILE A 35 4.72 -5.76 -5.65
CA ILE A 35 4.66 -5.95 -4.20
C ILE A 35 3.52 -5.12 -3.60
N SER A 36 3.45 -3.84 -3.94
CA SER A 36 2.39 -2.95 -3.47
C SER A 36 1.01 -3.41 -3.95
N ALA A 37 0.88 -3.84 -5.20
CA ALA A 37 -0.38 -4.33 -5.74
C ALA A 37 -0.89 -5.58 -4.98
N LEU A 38 -0.03 -6.58 -4.77
CA LEU A 38 -0.39 -7.76 -4.00
C LEU A 38 -0.72 -7.42 -2.54
N ALA A 39 0.07 -6.55 -1.91
CA ALA A 39 -0.19 -6.11 -0.54
C ALA A 39 -1.55 -5.41 -0.39
N VAL A 40 -1.89 -4.51 -1.32
CA VAL A 40 -3.20 -3.83 -1.35
C VAL A 40 -4.34 -4.84 -1.53
N VAL A 41 -4.19 -5.79 -2.45
CA VAL A 41 -5.23 -6.79 -2.73
C VAL A 41 -5.47 -7.70 -1.52
N PHE A 42 -4.41 -8.29 -0.95
CA PHE A 42 -4.55 -9.12 0.25
C PHE A 42 -4.99 -8.31 1.46
N GLY A 43 -4.51 -7.08 1.58
CA GLY A 43 -4.92 -6.15 2.61
C GLY A 43 -6.38 -5.75 2.50
N PHE A 44 -6.95 -5.65 1.29
CA PHE A 44 -8.38 -5.38 1.10
C PHE A 44 -9.23 -6.53 1.64
N PHE A 45 -8.93 -7.77 1.26
CA PHE A 45 -9.65 -8.92 1.79
C PHE A 45 -9.46 -9.05 3.31
N GLY A 46 -8.24 -8.84 3.81
CA GLY A 46 -7.95 -8.80 5.24
C GLY A 46 -8.71 -7.69 5.96
N GLY A 47 -8.83 -6.51 5.35
CA GLY A 47 -9.52 -5.35 5.91
C GLY A 47 -11.03 -5.52 5.94
N VAL A 48 -11.63 -6.11 4.89
CA VAL A 48 -13.03 -6.53 4.88
C VAL A 48 -13.29 -7.54 5.99
N PHE A 49 -12.47 -8.59 6.08
CA PHE A 49 -12.60 -9.61 7.14
C PHE A 49 -12.51 -8.98 8.53
N LEU A 50 -11.49 -8.14 8.76
CA LEU A 50 -11.24 -7.49 10.03
C LEU A 50 -12.38 -6.55 10.42
N HIS A 51 -12.95 -5.81 9.45
CA HIS A 51 -14.12 -4.97 9.68
C HIS A 51 -15.36 -5.81 10.07
N LEU A 52 -15.62 -6.92 9.39
CA LEU A 52 -16.73 -7.83 9.71
C LEU A 52 -16.59 -8.42 11.13
N VAL A 53 -15.37 -8.83 11.52
CA VAL A 53 -15.09 -9.32 12.87
C VAL A 53 -15.22 -8.21 13.92
N GLU A 54 -14.74 -7.00 13.64
CA GLU A 54 -14.87 -5.86 14.55
C GLU A 54 -16.34 -5.50 14.81
N SER A 55 -17.15 -5.40 13.74
CA SER A 55 -18.53 -4.90 13.78
C SER A 55 -19.58 -5.96 14.15
N GLY A 56 -19.40 -7.19 13.69
CA GLY A 56 -20.35 -8.29 13.86
C GLY A 56 -19.85 -9.42 14.75
N GLY A 57 -18.58 -9.38 15.17
CA GLY A 57 -18.02 -10.38 16.09
C GLY A 57 -18.66 -10.32 17.48
N GLY A 58 -18.59 -11.45 18.20
CA GLY A 58 -18.88 -11.46 19.63
C GLY A 58 -17.89 -10.58 20.40
N ARG A 59 -18.19 -10.25 21.66
CA ARG A 59 -17.40 -9.31 22.50
C ARG A 59 -15.88 -9.56 22.47
N VAL A 60 -15.47 -10.83 22.49
CA VAL A 60 -14.04 -11.21 22.47
C VAL A 60 -13.43 -10.96 21.09
N ALA A 61 -14.04 -11.49 20.03
CA ALA A 61 -13.53 -11.34 18.67
C ALA A 61 -13.40 -9.86 18.25
N SER A 62 -14.41 -9.03 18.56
CA SER A 62 -14.36 -7.59 18.29
C SER A 62 -13.29 -6.86 19.10
N ARG A 63 -12.96 -7.32 20.32
CA ARG A 63 -11.85 -6.75 21.10
C ARG A 63 -10.50 -7.13 20.51
N VAL A 64 -10.33 -8.38 20.08
CA VAL A 64 -9.10 -8.84 19.41
C VAL A 64 -8.87 -8.08 18.12
N ALA A 65 -9.90 -7.94 17.27
CA ALA A 65 -9.81 -7.15 16.04
C ALA A 65 -9.39 -5.70 16.32
N ARG A 66 -10.03 -5.03 17.29
CA ARG A 66 -9.66 -3.66 17.70
C ARG A 66 -8.24 -3.56 18.23
N ALA A 67 -7.80 -4.53 19.03
CA ALA A 67 -6.43 -4.58 19.53
C ALA A 67 -5.43 -4.72 18.37
N TYR A 68 -5.67 -5.63 17.43
CA TYR A 68 -4.85 -5.76 16.21
C TYR A 68 -4.79 -4.44 15.43
N ILE A 69 -5.94 -3.81 15.14
CA ILE A 69 -6.01 -2.54 14.42
C ILE A 69 -5.20 -1.46 15.14
N SER A 70 -5.36 -1.37 16.47
CA SER A 70 -4.67 -0.39 17.30
C SER A 70 -3.16 -0.60 17.32
N VAL A 71 -2.70 -1.84 17.44
CA VAL A 71 -1.27 -2.18 17.46
C VAL A 71 -0.65 -1.92 16.09
N VAL A 72 -1.29 -2.37 15.01
CA VAL A 72 -0.76 -2.23 13.65
C VAL A 72 -0.69 -0.76 13.24
N ARG A 73 -1.72 0.04 13.52
CA ARG A 73 -1.70 1.48 13.22
C ARG A 73 -0.82 2.29 14.18
N GLY A 74 -0.53 1.75 15.36
CA GLY A 74 0.34 2.36 16.37
C GLY A 74 1.82 2.00 16.24
N THR A 75 2.18 1.09 15.33
CA THR A 75 3.56 0.62 15.15
C THR A 75 4.11 0.96 13.76
N PRO A 76 5.39 1.30 13.62
CA PRO A 76 5.99 1.58 12.31
C PRO A 76 5.97 0.38 11.38
N VAL A 77 5.68 0.60 10.10
CA VAL A 77 5.69 -0.46 9.06
C VAL A 77 7.06 -1.16 8.96
N LEU A 78 8.16 -0.43 9.20
CA LEU A 78 9.50 -1.03 9.25
C LEU A 78 9.59 -2.12 10.32
N ALA A 79 9.11 -1.84 11.54
CA ALA A 79 9.14 -2.83 12.62
C ALA A 79 8.31 -4.08 12.27
N GLN A 80 7.14 -3.88 11.66
CA GLN A 80 6.27 -4.97 11.20
C GLN A 80 6.94 -5.83 10.13
N LEU A 81 7.61 -5.20 9.16
CA LEU A 81 8.36 -5.89 8.11
C LEU A 81 9.51 -6.71 8.67
N LEU A 82 10.29 -6.15 9.61
CA LEU A 82 11.38 -6.89 10.26
C LEU A 82 10.85 -8.10 11.02
N VAL A 83 9.74 -7.96 11.74
CA VAL A 83 9.08 -9.07 12.44
C VAL A 83 8.62 -10.15 11.45
N CYS A 84 7.95 -9.75 10.36
CA CYS A 84 7.49 -10.68 9.32
C CYS A 84 8.63 -11.41 8.60
N TYR A 85 9.81 -10.78 8.51
CA TYR A 85 10.99 -11.38 7.88
C TYR A 85 11.77 -12.29 8.84
N PHE A 86 11.99 -11.86 10.09
CA PHE A 86 12.87 -12.57 11.02
C PHE A 86 12.19 -13.69 11.82
N ILE A 87 10.89 -13.60 12.12
CA ILE A 87 10.20 -14.67 12.86
C ILE A 87 10.27 -16.02 12.12
N PRO A 88 9.91 -16.12 10.82
CA PRO A 88 10.02 -17.38 10.09
C PRO A 88 11.46 -17.92 10.07
N SER A 89 12.44 -17.04 9.88
CA SER A 89 13.87 -17.40 9.91
C SER A 89 14.29 -17.99 11.26
N ALA A 90 13.84 -17.40 12.37
CA ALA A 90 14.10 -17.92 13.72
C ALA A 90 13.46 -19.30 13.98
N MET A 91 12.40 -19.64 13.22
CA MET A 91 11.76 -20.95 13.24
C MET A 91 12.39 -21.96 12.26
N GLY A 92 13.49 -21.59 11.59
CA GLY A 92 14.16 -22.43 10.59
C GLY A 92 13.50 -22.41 9.21
N LEU A 93 12.56 -21.50 8.94
CA LEU A 93 11.90 -21.34 7.64
C LEU A 93 12.63 -20.29 6.80
N SER A 94 13.04 -20.67 5.59
CA SER A 94 13.63 -19.73 4.62
C SER A 94 12.54 -19.13 3.74
N TRP A 95 12.10 -17.92 4.05
CA TRP A 95 11.15 -17.18 3.23
C TRP A 95 11.87 -16.19 2.31
N PRO A 96 11.47 -16.09 1.03
CA PRO A 96 11.92 -14.99 0.19
C PRO A 96 11.55 -13.64 0.81
N GLY A 97 12.45 -12.66 0.77
CA GLY A 97 12.19 -11.31 1.32
C GLY A 97 10.94 -10.66 0.71
N SER A 98 10.62 -10.97 -0.54
CA SER A 98 9.42 -10.47 -1.20
C SER A 98 8.11 -11.04 -0.64
N MET A 99 8.12 -12.28 -0.15
CA MET A 99 6.97 -12.87 0.54
C MET A 99 6.75 -12.17 1.88
N ALA A 100 7.81 -11.95 2.66
CA ALA A 100 7.72 -11.18 3.90
C ALA A 100 7.27 -9.72 3.66
N ALA A 101 7.71 -9.11 2.56
CA ALA A 101 7.27 -7.78 2.15
C ALA A 101 5.76 -7.73 1.87
N VAL A 102 5.25 -8.65 1.03
CA VAL A 102 3.82 -8.70 0.69
C VAL A 102 2.98 -8.96 1.95
N ILE A 103 3.38 -9.90 2.80
CA ILE A 103 2.64 -10.22 4.04
C ILE A 103 2.65 -9.04 5.01
N GLY A 104 3.83 -8.46 5.29
CA GLY A 104 3.95 -7.36 6.24
C GLY A 104 3.18 -6.12 5.79
N LEU A 105 3.26 -5.76 4.50
CA LEU A 105 2.48 -4.65 3.95
C LEU A 105 0.97 -4.97 3.88
N ALA A 106 0.58 -6.21 3.56
CA ALA A 106 -0.83 -6.62 3.55
C ALA A 106 -1.46 -6.56 4.95
N LEU A 107 -0.74 -7.02 5.97
CA LEU A 107 -1.18 -6.93 7.36
C LEU A 107 -1.33 -5.46 7.80
N ASN A 108 -0.36 -4.62 7.41
CA ASN A 108 -0.41 -3.19 7.67
C ASN A 108 -1.65 -2.55 7.03
N THR A 109 -1.78 -2.63 5.70
CA THR A 109 -2.87 -1.99 4.96
C THR A 109 -4.24 -2.60 5.29
N ALA A 110 -4.33 -3.87 5.71
CA ALA A 110 -5.60 -4.45 6.21
C ALA A 110 -6.18 -3.67 7.40
N ALA A 111 -5.34 -3.18 8.32
CA ALA A 111 -5.80 -2.40 9.47
C ALA A 111 -6.29 -1.00 9.05
N TYR A 112 -5.68 -0.38 8.05
CA TYR A 112 -6.12 0.92 7.53
C TYR A 112 -7.39 0.77 6.70
N GLN A 113 -7.44 -0.21 5.80
CA GLN A 113 -8.58 -0.48 4.94
C GLN A 113 -9.83 -0.89 5.75
N SER A 114 -9.68 -1.66 6.85
CA SER A 114 -10.83 -1.99 7.71
C SER A 114 -11.47 -0.74 8.33
N GLN A 115 -10.66 0.24 8.73
CA GLN A 115 -11.13 1.51 9.28
C GLN A 115 -11.76 2.41 8.22
N ILE A 116 -11.18 2.44 7.01
CA ILE A 116 -11.73 3.16 5.86
C ILE A 116 -13.12 2.60 5.51
N LEU A 117 -13.23 1.28 5.35
CA LEU A 117 -14.51 0.62 5.05
C LEU A 117 -15.53 0.85 6.17
N GLY A 118 -15.13 0.68 7.43
CA GLY A 118 -16.01 0.90 8.57
C GLY A 118 -16.48 2.35 8.71
N ALA A 119 -15.66 3.33 8.36
CA ALA A 119 -16.07 4.73 8.28
C ALA A 119 -17.12 4.93 7.17
N GLY A 120 -16.94 4.28 6.01
CA GLY A 120 -17.92 4.28 4.92
C GLY A 120 -19.28 3.72 5.33
N PHE A 121 -19.31 2.56 6.00
CA PHE A 121 -20.57 1.98 6.50
C PHE A 121 -21.28 2.90 7.51
N ARG A 122 -20.53 3.53 8.43
CA ARG A 122 -21.09 4.47 9.42
C ARG A 122 -21.60 5.77 8.82
N ALA A 123 -21.13 6.14 7.63
CA ALA A 123 -21.55 7.36 6.94
C ALA A 123 -22.91 7.22 6.25
N ILE A 124 -23.46 6.00 6.13
CA ILE A 124 -24.77 5.77 5.52
C ILE A 124 -25.87 6.31 6.45
N PRO A 125 -26.80 7.16 5.96
CA PRO A 125 -27.91 7.67 6.76
C PRO A 125 -28.81 6.54 7.28
N ALA A 126 -29.13 6.56 8.57
CA ALA A 126 -30.00 5.56 9.19
C ALA A 126 -31.36 5.42 8.48
N GLY A 127 -31.91 6.54 7.98
CA GLY A 127 -33.17 6.57 7.24
C GLY A 127 -33.18 5.71 5.98
N GLN A 128 -32.05 5.50 5.29
CA GLN A 128 -31.99 4.58 4.15
C GLN A 128 -32.12 3.11 4.60
N ILE A 129 -31.52 2.77 5.74
CA ILE A 129 -31.61 1.43 6.32
C ILE A 129 -33.02 1.18 6.85
N GLU A 130 -33.67 2.19 7.44
CA GLU A 130 -35.06 2.14 7.87
C GLU A 130 -36.02 1.99 6.68
N ALA A 131 -35.85 2.78 5.62
CA ALA A 131 -36.63 2.67 4.40
C ALA A 131 -36.50 1.28 3.76
N ALA A 132 -35.29 0.72 3.70
CA ALA A 132 -35.07 -0.64 3.22
C ALA A 132 -35.89 -1.68 3.99
N ARG A 133 -35.98 -1.53 5.32
CA ARG A 133 -36.81 -2.40 6.18
C ARG A 133 -38.30 -2.18 5.95
N THR A 134 -38.76 -0.94 5.74
CA THR A 134 -40.16 -0.63 5.41
C THR A 134 -40.60 -1.28 4.09
N PHE A 135 -39.70 -1.33 3.11
CA PHE A 135 -39.92 -2.06 1.85
C PHE A 135 -39.65 -3.57 1.94
N ASN A 136 -39.54 -4.11 3.16
CA ASN A 136 -39.35 -5.52 3.46
C ASN A 136 -38.13 -6.16 2.77
N LEU A 137 -37.06 -5.37 2.56
CA LEU A 137 -35.79 -5.89 2.07
C LEU A 137 -35.10 -6.71 3.18
N THR A 138 -34.62 -7.89 2.81
CA THR A 138 -33.78 -8.72 3.68
C THR A 138 -32.44 -8.04 3.96
N ARG A 139 -31.78 -8.42 5.06
CA ARG A 139 -30.43 -7.90 5.41
C ARG A 139 -29.42 -8.05 4.27
N SER A 140 -29.45 -9.17 3.55
CA SER A 140 -28.57 -9.41 2.40
C SER A 140 -28.91 -8.47 1.23
N GLN A 141 -30.20 -8.24 0.96
CA GLN A 141 -30.61 -7.28 -0.05
C GLN A 141 -30.21 -5.85 0.34
N THR A 142 -30.42 -5.43 1.59
CA THR A 142 -29.97 -4.12 2.08
C THR A 142 -28.45 -3.97 1.94
N LEU A 143 -27.68 -4.97 2.37
CA LEU A 143 -26.23 -4.95 2.27
C LEU A 143 -25.76 -4.80 0.81
N TRP A 144 -26.15 -5.72 -0.07
CA TRP A 144 -25.59 -5.78 -1.42
C TRP A 144 -26.18 -4.74 -2.39
N ARG A 145 -27.43 -4.31 -2.18
CA ARG A 145 -28.11 -3.39 -3.09
C ARG A 145 -28.06 -1.93 -2.63
N ILE A 146 -27.86 -1.68 -1.34
CA ILE A 146 -27.91 -0.32 -0.77
C ILE A 146 -26.58 0.03 -0.13
N GLU A 147 -26.10 -0.76 0.83
CA GLU A 147 -24.92 -0.38 1.61
C GLU A 147 -23.62 -0.48 0.80
N VAL A 148 -23.31 -1.65 0.24
CA VAL A 148 -22.04 -1.90 -0.47
C VAL A 148 -21.77 -0.91 -1.61
N PRO A 149 -22.73 -0.61 -2.52
CA PRO A 149 -22.50 0.37 -3.57
C PRO A 149 -22.17 1.77 -3.03
N GLN A 150 -22.85 2.20 -1.96
CA GLN A 150 -22.61 3.49 -1.32
C GLN A 150 -21.29 3.52 -0.57
N VAL A 151 -20.96 2.49 0.22
CA VAL A 151 -19.66 2.38 0.89
C VAL A 151 -18.53 2.41 -0.13
N ALA A 152 -18.65 1.68 -1.23
CA ALA A 152 -17.63 1.66 -2.26
C ALA A 152 -17.42 3.07 -2.84
N ALA A 153 -18.48 3.82 -3.12
CA ALA A 153 -18.37 5.20 -3.60
C ALA A 153 -17.78 6.16 -2.53
N LEU A 154 -18.28 6.11 -1.30
CA LEU A 154 -17.85 6.98 -0.20
C LEU A 154 -16.38 6.76 0.19
N THR A 155 -15.91 5.51 0.13
CA THR A 155 -14.56 5.13 0.54
C THR A 155 -13.54 5.16 -0.58
N SER A 156 -13.98 5.26 -1.85
CA SER A 156 -13.11 5.26 -3.02
C SER A 156 -11.92 6.23 -2.91
N PRO A 157 -12.10 7.51 -2.52
CA PRO A 157 -10.97 8.44 -2.41
C PRO A 157 -9.96 8.02 -1.33
N ALA A 158 -10.43 7.54 -0.19
CA ALA A 158 -9.58 7.10 0.91
C ALA A 158 -8.81 5.81 0.57
N LEU A 159 -9.44 4.88 -0.14
CA LEU A 159 -8.77 3.67 -0.64
C LEU A 159 -7.67 4.01 -1.66
N VAL A 160 -7.89 5.00 -2.54
CA VAL A 160 -6.84 5.47 -3.46
C VAL A 160 -5.66 6.08 -2.70
N SER A 161 -5.92 6.90 -1.68
CA SER A 161 -4.85 7.43 -0.82
C SER A 161 -4.08 6.32 -0.12
N GLU A 162 -4.76 5.29 0.38
CA GLU A 162 -4.13 4.13 1.00
C GLU A 162 -3.22 3.37 0.02
N VAL A 163 -3.63 3.19 -1.24
CA VAL A 163 -2.76 2.58 -2.27
C VAL A 163 -1.49 3.40 -2.48
N ILE A 164 -1.61 4.74 -2.55
CA ILE A 164 -0.46 5.64 -2.68
C ILE A 164 0.48 5.50 -1.49
N ASP A 165 -0.07 5.39 -0.28
CA ASP A 165 0.71 5.24 0.95
C ASP A 165 1.41 3.88 1.01
N VAL A 166 0.77 2.80 0.57
CA VAL A 166 1.42 1.47 0.44
C VAL A 166 2.56 1.51 -0.59
N VAL A 167 2.41 2.21 -1.71
CA VAL A 167 3.49 2.40 -2.69
C VAL A 167 4.68 3.11 -2.05
N LYS A 168 4.47 4.20 -1.31
CA LYS A 168 5.55 4.91 -0.62
C LYS A 168 6.18 4.06 0.48
N ALA A 169 5.36 3.38 1.29
CA ALA A 169 5.82 2.52 2.37
C ALA A 169 6.64 1.33 1.86
N SER A 170 6.39 0.88 0.62
CA SER A 170 7.16 -0.21 0.01
C SER A 170 8.65 0.09 -0.10
N ALA A 171 9.10 1.36 -0.13
CA ALA A 171 10.52 1.72 -0.09
C ALA A 171 11.29 1.08 1.08
N VAL A 172 10.59 0.80 2.18
CA VAL A 172 11.16 0.19 3.39
C VAL A 172 11.49 -1.29 3.18
N VAL A 173 10.88 -1.97 2.19
CA VAL A 173 11.17 -3.37 1.87
C VAL A 173 12.61 -3.58 1.41
N SER A 174 13.25 -2.50 0.93
CA SER A 174 14.68 -2.48 0.64
C SER A 174 15.51 -3.00 1.82
N VAL A 175 15.12 -2.75 3.08
CA VAL A 175 15.86 -3.17 4.28
C VAL A 175 15.94 -4.69 4.42
N ILE A 176 14.91 -5.42 3.98
CA ILE A 176 14.87 -6.90 4.00
C ILE A 176 15.35 -7.51 2.68
N THR A 177 16.30 -6.83 2.02
CA THR A 177 17.03 -7.26 0.81
C THR A 177 16.19 -7.46 -0.44
N VAL A 178 14.95 -6.99 -0.45
CA VAL A 178 14.14 -6.94 -1.67
C VAL A 178 14.70 -5.87 -2.62
N THR A 179 14.94 -6.23 -3.88
CA THR A 179 15.45 -5.32 -4.91
C THR A 179 14.34 -4.47 -5.52
N ASP A 180 13.74 -3.62 -4.70
CA ASP A 180 12.79 -2.60 -5.12
C ASP A 180 13.49 -1.33 -5.65
N LEU A 181 12.72 -0.32 -6.05
CA LEU A 181 13.25 0.94 -6.57
C LEU A 181 14.26 1.61 -5.62
N THR A 182 13.99 1.61 -4.31
CA THR A 182 14.92 2.13 -3.31
C THR A 182 16.21 1.30 -3.25
N ARG A 183 16.12 -0.03 -3.26
CA ARG A 183 17.30 -0.90 -3.22
C ARG A 183 18.17 -0.77 -4.48
N VAL A 184 17.57 -0.67 -5.67
CA VAL A 184 18.33 -0.38 -6.90
C VAL A 184 19.07 0.95 -6.75
N GLY A 185 18.40 1.96 -6.18
CA GLY A 185 19.04 3.26 -5.91
C GLY A 185 20.24 3.15 -4.97
N GLN A 186 20.13 2.36 -3.89
CA GLN A 186 21.25 2.10 -2.98
C GLN A 186 22.41 1.39 -3.68
N GLN A 187 22.12 0.35 -4.49
CA GLN A 187 23.14 -0.42 -5.21
C GLN A 187 23.90 0.46 -6.21
N LEU A 188 23.18 1.27 -7.01
CA LEU A 188 23.77 2.19 -7.97
C LEU A 188 24.56 3.31 -7.28
N ALA A 189 24.03 3.87 -6.19
CA ALA A 189 24.76 4.88 -5.41
C ALA A 189 26.07 4.34 -4.86
N SER A 190 26.09 3.10 -4.37
CA SER A 190 27.31 2.43 -3.89
C SER A 190 28.27 2.08 -5.02
N ALA A 191 27.79 1.65 -6.19
CA ALA A 191 28.62 1.25 -7.32
C ALA A 191 29.25 2.46 -8.05
N THR A 192 28.52 3.57 -8.12
CA THR A 192 28.93 4.77 -8.90
C THR A 192 29.48 5.90 -8.03
N TYR A 193 29.32 5.81 -6.71
CA TYR A 193 29.62 6.87 -5.74
C TYR A 193 28.87 8.20 -6.03
N ARG A 194 27.69 8.12 -6.66
CA ARG A 194 26.85 9.28 -7.03
C ARG A 194 25.46 9.23 -6.36
N PRO A 195 25.37 9.35 -5.03
CA PRO A 195 24.11 9.18 -4.30
C PRO A 195 23.06 10.24 -4.66
N LEU A 196 23.44 11.50 -4.87
CA LEU A 196 22.49 12.57 -5.19
C LEU A 196 21.74 12.28 -6.50
N GLU A 197 22.45 11.87 -7.55
CA GLU A 197 21.88 11.58 -8.86
C GLU A 197 20.90 10.41 -8.77
N VAL A 198 21.36 9.30 -8.20
CA VAL A 198 20.61 8.05 -8.17
C VAL A 198 19.39 8.13 -7.23
N TYR A 199 19.53 8.73 -6.05
CA TYR A 199 18.38 8.89 -5.14
C TYR A 199 17.36 9.91 -5.67
N SER A 200 17.80 10.93 -6.42
CA SER A 200 16.87 11.83 -7.11
C SER A 200 16.08 11.09 -8.19
N MET A 201 16.72 10.18 -8.94
CA MET A 201 16.02 9.33 -9.90
C MET A 201 15.01 8.40 -9.22
N ALA A 202 15.39 7.74 -8.13
CA ALA A 202 14.48 6.89 -7.37
C ALA A 202 13.28 7.69 -6.83
N ALA A 203 13.52 8.89 -6.27
CA ALA A 203 12.47 9.79 -5.79
C ALA A 203 11.51 10.22 -6.91
N LEU A 204 12.04 10.57 -8.09
CA LEU A 204 11.24 10.87 -9.27
C LEU A 204 10.44 9.63 -9.73
N GLY A 205 11.03 8.44 -9.66
CA GLY A 205 10.33 7.18 -9.95
C GLY A 205 9.12 6.96 -9.03
N TYR A 206 9.29 7.09 -7.71
CA TYR A 206 8.16 7.05 -6.76
C TYR A 206 7.12 8.13 -7.04
N LEU A 207 7.54 9.35 -7.39
CA LEU A 207 6.63 10.45 -7.73
C LEU A 207 5.82 10.15 -8.99
N VAL A 208 6.45 9.59 -10.02
CA VAL A 208 5.76 9.17 -11.26
C VAL A 208 4.76 8.07 -10.96
N ILE A 209 5.16 7.01 -10.24
CA ILE A 209 4.26 5.91 -9.89
C ILE A 209 3.06 6.43 -9.09
N THR A 210 3.30 7.19 -8.03
CA THR A 210 2.22 7.71 -7.16
C THR A 210 1.32 8.71 -7.90
N SER A 211 1.86 9.53 -8.79
CA SER A 211 1.08 10.40 -9.68
C SER A 211 0.18 9.61 -10.62
N LEU A 212 0.70 8.54 -11.24
CA LEU A 212 -0.09 7.66 -12.11
C LEU A 212 -1.22 6.97 -11.35
N VAL A 213 -0.94 6.43 -10.16
CA VAL A 213 -1.94 5.85 -9.27
C VAL A 213 -2.99 6.89 -8.87
N SER A 214 -2.58 8.11 -8.54
CA SER A 214 -3.49 9.21 -8.18
C SER A 214 -4.44 9.56 -9.33
N VAL A 215 -3.94 9.73 -10.55
CA VAL A 215 -4.76 10.04 -11.72
C VAL A 215 -5.73 8.90 -12.04
N ALA A 216 -5.24 7.66 -12.04
CA ALA A 216 -6.07 6.48 -12.30
C ALA A 216 -7.15 6.30 -11.21
N GLY A 217 -6.77 6.46 -9.94
CA GLY A 217 -7.64 6.35 -8.79
C GLY A 217 -8.71 7.45 -8.76
N ALA A 218 -8.35 8.69 -9.10
CA ALA A 218 -9.31 9.79 -9.21
C ALA A 218 -10.34 9.55 -10.31
N ALA A 219 -9.91 9.00 -11.46
CA ALA A 219 -10.84 8.60 -12.52
C ALA A 219 -11.79 7.48 -12.08
N TRP A 220 -11.30 6.50 -11.32
CA TRP A 220 -12.11 5.43 -10.75
C TRP A 220 -13.10 5.96 -9.70
N ALA A 221 -12.66 6.78 -8.75
CA ALA A 221 -13.50 7.36 -7.71
C ALA A 221 -14.66 8.19 -8.30
N ARG A 222 -14.38 9.00 -9.34
CA ARG A 222 -15.43 9.75 -10.05
C ARG A 222 -16.47 8.85 -10.73
N ARG A 223 -16.07 7.67 -11.22
CA ARG A 223 -17.01 6.70 -11.82
C ARG A 223 -17.89 6.06 -10.76
N MET A 224 -17.35 5.77 -9.58
CA MET A 224 -18.09 5.20 -8.46
C MET A 224 -19.15 6.17 -7.93
N ALA A 225 -18.77 7.45 -7.73
CA ALA A 225 -19.69 8.49 -7.27
C ALA A 225 -20.88 8.78 -8.22
N ARG A 226 -20.78 8.39 -9.50
CA ARG A 226 -21.89 8.53 -10.46
C ARG A 226 -22.88 7.35 -10.44
N ARG A 227 -22.54 6.24 -9.77
CA ARG A 227 -23.31 5.00 -9.75
C ARG A 227 -24.05 4.75 -8.43
N SER A 228 -23.64 5.44 -7.37
CA SER A 228 -24.26 5.49 -6.04
C SER A 228 -25.26 6.62 -5.96
#